data_AF-A0A820R6X4-F1
#
_entry.id   AF-A0A820R6X4-F1
#
_cell.length_a   1.000
_cell.length_b   1.000
_cell.length_c   1.000
_cell.angle_alpha   90.00
_cell.angle_beta   90.00
_cell.angle_gamma   90.00
#
_symmetry.space_group_name_H-M   'P 1'
#
loop_
_entity.id
_entity.type
_entity.pdbx_description
1 polymer ?
#
loop_
_entity_poly.entity_id
_entity_poly.type
_entity_poly.pdbx_seq_one_letter_code
_entity_poly.pdbx_strand_id
1 'polypeptide(L)'
;KQDLHNGYPAGKKFIWWGFTSCTTTIDVLQPEKFLGMTGPRTLFIIECFNGKDISKHSCFTSENEILLVAGTEFEVIACLDNGGDYHTIQLKEIPSISPRPPPPPLPIPKPPSLPPPTPPSTPRSGDTQKLIDLILKFKPRTDVYLFGRTLVEK
;
A
#
# COMPACT_ATOMS: atom_id res chain seq x y z
N LYS A 1 -9.37 16.34 1.54
CA LYS A 1 -9.00 16.11 0.11
C LYS A 1 -8.00 17.18 -0.30
N GLN A 2 -7.14 16.93 -1.28
CA GLN A 2 -6.11 17.90 -1.65
C GLN A 2 -5.71 17.77 -3.11
N ASP A 3 -5.40 18.90 -3.73
CA ASP A 3 -4.63 18.94 -4.97
C ASP A 3 -3.14 18.70 -4.69
N LEU A 4 -2.59 17.66 -5.31
CA LEU A 4 -1.18 17.28 -5.19
C LEU A 4 -0.44 17.40 -6.52
N HIS A 5 -1.08 17.87 -7.59
CA HIS A 5 -0.55 17.88 -8.95
C HIS A 5 0.86 18.48 -9.04
N ASN A 6 1.08 19.65 -8.42
CA ASN A 6 2.38 20.34 -8.44
C ASN A 6 3.52 19.55 -7.76
N GLY A 7 3.19 18.61 -6.87
CA GLY A 7 4.17 17.77 -6.17
C GLY A 7 4.67 16.59 -7.01
N TYR A 8 3.98 16.26 -8.11
CA TYR A 8 4.24 15.07 -8.92
C TYR A 8 4.32 15.45 -10.41
N PRO A 9 5.34 16.20 -10.85
CA PRO A 9 5.58 16.41 -12.27
C PRO A 9 5.93 15.08 -12.97
N ALA A 10 5.54 14.93 -14.23
CA ALA A 10 5.86 13.75 -15.04
C ALA A 10 7.38 13.51 -15.12
N GLY A 11 7.78 12.24 -15.10
CA GLY A 11 9.18 11.80 -15.06
C GLY A 11 9.82 11.86 -13.67
N LYS A 12 9.15 12.41 -12.65
CA LYS A 12 9.68 12.44 -11.28
C LYS A 12 9.74 11.02 -10.70
N LYS A 13 10.89 10.67 -10.12
CA LYS A 13 11.09 9.47 -9.32
C LYS A 13 11.11 9.82 -7.84
N PHE A 14 10.47 8.99 -7.02
CA PHE A 14 10.42 9.22 -5.58
C PHE A 14 10.11 7.93 -4.81
N ILE A 15 10.41 7.95 -3.51
CA ILE A 15 10.12 6.85 -2.59
C ILE A 15 8.82 7.16 -1.84
N TRP A 16 7.86 6.24 -1.89
CA TRP A 16 6.63 6.29 -1.11
C TRP A 16 6.86 5.67 0.26
N TRP A 17 7.11 6.51 1.27
CA TRP A 17 7.53 6.05 2.60
C TRP A 17 6.41 5.46 3.48
N GLY A 18 5.14 5.75 3.18
CA GLY A 18 4.02 5.30 4.00
C GLY A 18 3.44 3.96 3.55
N PHE A 19 2.81 3.23 4.47
CA PHE A 19 1.82 2.23 4.08
C PHE A 19 0.58 2.94 3.54
N THR A 20 -0.03 2.41 2.50
CA THR A 20 -1.20 3.04 1.90
C THR A 20 -2.16 1.99 1.38
N SER A 21 -3.39 2.02 1.88
CA SER A 21 -4.49 1.20 1.36
C SER A 21 -4.95 1.75 0.02
N CYS A 22 -5.15 0.87 -0.94
CA CYS A 22 -5.62 1.12 -2.30
C CYS A 22 -6.77 0.17 -2.61
N THR A 23 -7.49 0.43 -3.69
CA THR A 23 -8.54 -0.45 -4.19
C THR A 23 -8.31 -0.75 -5.67
N THR A 24 -8.75 -1.91 -6.14
CA THR A 24 -8.82 -2.22 -7.58
C THR A 24 -10.12 -1.75 -8.22
N THR A 25 -11.06 -1.22 -7.43
CA THR A 25 -12.42 -0.90 -7.89
C THR A 25 -12.72 0.58 -7.76
N ILE A 26 -13.02 1.25 -8.87
CA ILE A 26 -13.27 2.70 -8.89
C ILE A 26 -14.54 3.10 -8.12
N ASP A 27 -15.54 2.23 -8.06
CA ASP A 27 -16.81 2.50 -7.37
C ASP A 27 -16.61 2.70 -5.86
N VAL A 28 -15.60 2.06 -5.28
CA VAL A 28 -15.23 2.21 -3.86
C VAL A 28 -14.80 3.64 -3.56
N LEU A 29 -14.32 4.41 -4.54
CA LEU A 29 -13.84 5.78 -4.34
C LEU A 29 -14.94 6.85 -4.41
N GLN A 30 -16.14 6.51 -4.85
CA GLN A 30 -17.27 7.45 -4.98
C GLN A 30 -17.69 8.13 -3.66
N PRO A 31 -17.69 7.45 -2.49
CA PRO A 31 -18.04 8.08 -1.22
C PRO A 31 -17.10 9.22 -0.84
N GLU A 32 -17.66 10.23 -0.16
CA GLU A 32 -16.94 11.45 0.26
C GLU A 32 -15.74 11.18 1.19
N LYS A 33 -15.76 10.06 1.92
CA LYS A 33 -14.64 9.59 2.76
C LYS A 33 -13.37 9.25 1.96
N PHE A 34 -13.46 9.04 0.65
CA PHE A 34 -12.36 8.62 -0.21
C PHE A 34 -11.98 9.67 -1.26
N LEU A 35 -12.47 9.57 -2.49
CA LEU A 35 -12.27 10.59 -3.52
C LEU A 35 -13.43 11.59 -3.52
N GLY A 36 -14.67 11.07 -3.46
CA GLY A 36 -15.87 11.88 -3.59
C GLY A 36 -16.01 12.55 -4.96
N MET A 37 -17.02 13.41 -5.09
CA MET A 37 -17.34 14.06 -6.36
C MET A 37 -17.00 15.55 -6.40
N THR A 38 -16.71 16.16 -5.25
CA THR A 38 -16.55 17.62 -5.12
C THR A 38 -15.23 18.00 -4.45
N GLY A 39 -14.82 19.25 -4.70
CA GLY A 39 -13.64 19.90 -4.13
C GLY A 39 -12.30 19.46 -4.74
N PRO A 40 -11.20 20.12 -4.32
CA PRO A 40 -9.85 19.80 -4.78
C PRO A 40 -9.44 18.39 -4.40
N ARG A 41 -9.18 17.57 -5.41
CA ARG A 41 -8.93 16.13 -5.22
C ARG A 41 -7.95 15.58 -6.25
N THR A 42 -7.22 14.57 -5.81
CA THR A 42 -6.23 13.88 -6.62
C THR A 42 -6.52 12.38 -6.58
N LEU A 43 -6.64 11.75 -7.74
CA LEU A 43 -6.67 10.30 -7.91
C LEU A 43 -5.28 9.81 -8.33
N PHE A 44 -4.72 8.86 -7.60
CA PHE A 44 -3.55 8.13 -8.05
C PHE A 44 -3.97 6.83 -8.73
N ILE A 45 -3.45 6.62 -9.93
CA ILE A 45 -3.55 5.36 -10.67
C ILE A 45 -2.15 4.73 -10.61
N ILE A 46 -2.03 3.59 -9.95
CA ILE A 46 -0.75 3.03 -9.54
C ILE A 46 -0.59 1.66 -10.18
N GLU A 47 0.33 1.56 -11.13
CA GLU A 47 0.81 0.26 -11.64
C GLU A 47 1.87 -0.27 -10.69
N CYS A 48 1.59 -1.35 -9.97
CA CYS A 48 2.57 -1.94 -9.05
C CYS A 48 2.59 -3.47 -9.14
N PHE A 49 3.68 -4.06 -8.66
CA PHE A 49 3.89 -5.51 -8.61
C PHE A 49 4.11 -6.00 -7.16
N ASN A 50 4.38 -5.10 -6.21
CA ASN A 50 4.56 -5.44 -4.79
C ASN A 50 3.32 -5.18 -3.91
N GLY A 51 2.21 -4.74 -4.49
CA GLY A 51 0.93 -4.58 -3.77
C GLY A 51 0.47 -5.89 -3.12
N LYS A 52 -0.06 -5.82 -1.90
CA LYS A 52 -0.56 -6.98 -1.16
C LYS A 52 -2.07 -6.96 -1.07
N ASP A 53 -2.72 -7.96 -1.65
CA ASP A 53 -4.14 -8.19 -1.45
C ASP A 53 -4.42 -8.57 0.01
N ILE A 54 -5.12 -7.68 0.70
CA ILE A 54 -5.55 -7.87 2.09
C ILE A 54 -7.08 -7.90 2.21
N SER A 55 -7.81 -8.03 1.10
CA SER A 55 -9.28 -8.08 1.07
C SER A 55 -9.86 -9.13 2.03
N LYS A 56 -9.18 -10.27 2.20
CA LYS A 56 -9.58 -11.36 3.11
C LYS A 56 -9.28 -11.10 4.59
N HIS A 57 -8.44 -10.10 4.86
CA HIS A 57 -8.03 -9.71 6.21
C HIS A 57 -8.65 -8.36 6.62
N SER A 58 -9.25 -7.64 5.68
CA SER A 58 -9.93 -6.37 5.92
C SER A 58 -11.28 -6.59 6.60
N CYS A 59 -11.62 -5.69 7.52
CA CYS A 59 -12.96 -5.60 8.08
C CYS A 59 -13.99 -5.14 7.03
N PHE A 60 -13.53 -4.59 5.89
CA PHE A 60 -14.36 -4.07 4.81
C PHE A 60 -14.15 -4.89 3.53
N THR A 61 -14.82 -6.04 3.47
CA THR A 61 -14.65 -7.03 2.39
C THR A 61 -15.02 -6.53 0.99
N SER A 62 -15.83 -5.47 0.89
CA SER A 62 -16.25 -4.89 -0.39
C SER A 62 -15.27 -3.86 -0.96
N GLU A 63 -14.21 -3.49 -0.23
CA GLU A 63 -13.29 -2.44 -0.69
C GLU A 63 -12.20 -2.96 -1.65
N ASN A 64 -12.11 -4.29 -1.86
CA ASN A 64 -11.06 -4.93 -2.66
C ASN A 64 -9.67 -4.37 -2.32
N GLU A 65 -9.39 -4.36 -1.02
CA GLU A 65 -8.28 -3.62 -0.45
C GLU A 65 -6.93 -4.24 -0.79
N ILE A 66 -6.04 -3.38 -1.30
CA ILE A 66 -4.65 -3.68 -1.62
C ILE A 66 -3.77 -2.76 -0.78
N LEU A 67 -2.85 -3.34 -0.02
CA LEU A 67 -1.89 -2.58 0.76
C LEU A 67 -0.62 -2.33 -0.06
N LEU A 68 -0.33 -1.07 -0.35
CA LEU A 68 0.98 -0.64 -0.84
C LEU A 68 1.99 -0.65 0.30
N VAL A 69 3.14 -1.25 0.03
CA VAL A 69 4.22 -1.41 0.99
C VAL A 69 5.00 -0.10 1.11
N ALA A 70 5.37 0.26 2.33
CA ALA A 70 6.25 1.38 2.61
C ALA A 70 7.63 1.22 1.95
N GLY A 71 8.21 2.33 1.52
CA GLY A 71 9.54 2.36 0.88
C GLY A 71 9.54 1.79 -0.54
N THR A 72 8.39 1.83 -1.23
CA THR A 72 8.25 1.48 -2.64
C THR A 72 8.66 2.67 -3.50
N GLU A 73 9.44 2.44 -4.56
CA GLU A 73 9.87 3.48 -5.48
C GLU A 73 8.91 3.58 -6.66
N PHE A 74 8.53 4.81 -7.03
CA PHE A 74 7.62 5.08 -8.13
C PHE A 74 8.18 6.14 -9.07
N GLU A 75 7.82 6.02 -10.34
CA GLU A 75 7.95 7.04 -11.35
C GLU A 75 6.58 7.61 -11.70
N VAL A 76 6.48 8.94 -11.80
CA VAL A 76 5.29 9.61 -12.31
C VAL A 76 5.29 9.49 -13.83
N ILE A 77 4.36 8.72 -14.38
CA ILE A 77 4.24 8.48 -15.82
C ILE A 77 3.53 9.65 -16.50
N ALA A 78 2.41 10.08 -15.95
CA ALA A 78 1.58 11.11 -16.54
C ALA A 78 0.76 11.83 -15.46
N CYS A 79 0.40 13.08 -15.76
CA CYS A 79 -0.54 13.87 -14.98
C CYS A 79 -1.62 14.37 -15.93
N LEU A 80 -2.87 14.19 -15.53
CA LEU A 80 -4.04 14.64 -16.27
C LEU A 80 -4.82 15.62 -15.39
N ASP A 81 -5.11 16.79 -15.93
CA ASP A 81 -6.10 17.71 -15.39
C ASP A 81 -7.47 17.33 -15.96
N ASN A 82 -8.37 16.86 -15.11
CA ASN A 82 -9.71 16.44 -15.47
C ASN A 82 -10.72 17.62 -15.40
N GLY A 83 -10.25 18.82 -15.04
CA GLY A 83 -11.07 20.00 -14.79
C GLY A 83 -11.73 19.98 -13.40
N GLY A 84 -12.13 21.15 -12.91
CA GLY A 84 -12.90 21.27 -11.66
C GLY A 84 -12.15 20.76 -10.42
N ASP A 85 -10.91 21.24 -10.24
CA ASP A 85 -9.97 20.90 -9.17
C ASP A 85 -9.70 19.39 -9.00
N TYR A 86 -9.89 18.61 -10.06
CA TYR A 86 -9.68 17.18 -10.08
C TYR A 86 -8.49 16.81 -10.96
N HIS A 87 -7.46 16.23 -10.33
CA HIS A 87 -6.27 15.78 -11.02
C HIS A 87 -6.12 14.26 -10.92
N THR A 88 -5.63 13.64 -11.99
CA THR A 88 -5.25 12.23 -12.02
C THR A 88 -3.73 12.12 -12.22
N ILE A 89 -3.07 11.34 -11.37
CA ILE A 89 -1.63 11.09 -11.44
C ILE A 89 -1.41 9.60 -11.66
N GLN A 90 -0.74 9.26 -12.76
CA GLN A 90 -0.34 7.88 -13.05
C GLN A 90 1.06 7.62 -12.50
N LEU A 91 1.18 6.59 -11.68
CA LEU A 91 2.42 6.12 -11.09
C LEU A 91 2.74 4.72 -11.60
N LYS A 92 4.02 4.44 -11.77
CA LYS A 92 4.52 3.10 -12.06
C LYS A 92 5.61 2.72 -11.09
N GLU A 93 5.46 1.57 -10.45
CA GLU A 93 6.45 1.03 -9.53
C GLU A 93 7.75 0.72 -10.28
N ILE A 94 8.86 1.13 -9.69
CA ILE A 94 10.21 0.85 -10.19
C ILE A 94 10.72 -0.40 -9.47
N PRO A 95 11.16 -1.45 -10.21
CA PRO A 95 11.86 -2.58 -9.62
C PRO A 95 13.11 -2.13 -8.86
N SER A 96 13.11 -2.32 -7.55
CA SER A 96 14.32 -2.10 -6.75
C SER A 96 15.34 -3.21 -7.07
N ILE A 97 16.39 -2.88 -7.83
CA ILE A 97 17.42 -3.84 -8.26
C ILE A 97 18.39 -4.23 -7.12
N SER A 98 18.39 -3.52 -6.00
CA SER A 98 19.27 -3.83 -4.86
C SER A 98 18.51 -4.60 -3.77
N PRO A 99 19.01 -5.75 -3.30
CA PRO A 99 18.55 -6.35 -2.05
C PRO A 99 18.68 -5.31 -0.95
N ARG A 100 17.56 -4.91 -0.35
CA ARG A 100 17.60 -4.03 0.82
C ARG A 100 18.40 -4.78 1.89
N PRO A 101 19.53 -4.24 2.40
CA PRO A 101 20.19 -4.88 3.53
C PRO A 101 19.15 -4.98 4.66
N PRO A 102 19.16 -6.09 5.43
CA PRO A 102 18.24 -6.22 6.54
C PRO A 102 18.38 -4.98 7.44
N PRO A 103 17.27 -4.45 7.96
CA PRO A 103 17.37 -3.35 8.92
C PRO A 103 18.30 -3.78 10.05
N PRO A 104 19.16 -2.88 10.58
CA PRO A 104 19.97 -3.21 11.73
C PRO A 104 19.05 -3.72 12.85
N PRO A 105 19.49 -4.72 13.64
CA PRO A 105 18.70 -5.21 14.76
C PRO A 105 18.26 -4.03 15.61
N LEU A 106 16.95 -3.79 15.69
CA LEU A 106 16.44 -2.80 16.63
C LEU A 106 16.91 -3.23 18.02
N PRO A 107 17.33 -2.28 18.90
CA PRO A 107 17.55 -2.60 20.30
C PRO A 107 16.26 -3.21 20.83
N ILE A 108 16.25 -4.53 21.03
CA ILE A 108 15.09 -5.21 21.60
C ILE A 108 14.97 -4.65 23.01
N PRO A 109 13.87 -3.94 23.35
CA PRO A 109 13.63 -3.56 24.73
C PRO A 109 13.66 -4.85 25.53
N LYS A 110 14.50 -4.91 26.57
CA LYS A 110 14.58 -6.09 27.43
C LYS A 110 13.14 -6.41 27.86
N PRO A 111 12.58 -7.58 27.48
CA PRO A 111 11.20 -7.87 27.83
C PRO A 111 11.07 -7.75 29.36
N PRO A 112 9.98 -7.14 29.86
CA PRO A 112 9.70 -7.20 31.29
C PRO A 112 9.75 -8.67 31.70
N SER A 113 10.39 -8.95 32.84
CA SER A 113 10.54 -10.33 33.35
C SER A 113 9.16 -10.98 33.42
N LEU A 114 8.87 -11.85 32.46
CA LEU A 114 7.63 -12.62 32.45
C LEU A 114 7.67 -13.56 33.66
N PRO A 115 6.54 -13.76 34.37
CA PRO A 115 6.43 -14.85 35.32
C PRO A 115 6.71 -16.19 34.61
N PRO A 116 7.20 -17.21 35.33
CA PRO A 116 7.57 -18.49 34.74
C PRO A 116 6.41 -19.09 33.92
N PRO A 117 6.69 -19.65 32.75
CA PRO A 117 5.66 -20.21 31.88
C PRO A 117 5.02 -21.44 32.54
N THR A 118 3.69 -21.51 32.50
CA THR A 118 2.94 -22.76 32.66
C THR A 118 3.34 -23.73 31.53
N PRO A 119 3.44 -25.04 31.78
CA PRO A 119 3.96 -25.99 30.79
C PRO A 119 3.10 -26.00 29.51
N PRO A 120 3.74 -25.99 28.32
CA PRO A 120 3.03 -25.97 27.05
C PRO A 120 2.38 -27.31 26.73
N SER A 121 1.15 -27.26 26.22
CA SER A 121 0.60 -28.32 25.39
C SER A 121 1.29 -28.33 24.02
N THR A 122 1.49 -29.54 23.50
CA THR A 122 2.35 -29.94 22.38
C THR A 122 2.23 -29.06 21.12
N PRO A 123 3.34 -28.64 20.48
CA PRO A 123 3.29 -27.88 19.23
C PRO A 123 3.00 -28.81 18.03
N ARG A 124 2.08 -28.38 17.16
CA ARG A 124 1.82 -29.04 15.86
C ARG A 124 2.81 -28.52 14.82
N SER A 125 3.67 -29.42 14.34
CA SER A 125 4.57 -29.20 13.20
C SER A 125 3.76 -28.99 11.91
N GLY A 126 4.06 -27.93 11.14
CA GLY A 126 3.46 -27.75 9.81
C GLY A 126 3.50 -26.37 9.12
N ASP A 127 4.17 -25.34 9.67
CA ASP A 127 3.99 -23.95 9.18
C ASP A 127 5.08 -23.40 8.26
N THR A 128 6.23 -24.05 8.10
CA THR A 128 7.33 -23.50 7.28
C THR A 128 7.07 -23.60 5.78
N GLN A 129 6.43 -24.69 5.31
CA GLN A 129 6.14 -24.87 3.89
C GLN A 129 4.99 -23.97 3.40
N LYS A 130 4.02 -23.66 4.27
CA LYS A 130 2.94 -22.72 3.95
C LYS A 130 3.43 -21.30 3.73
N LEU A 131 4.45 -20.87 4.48
CA LEU A 131 5.08 -19.56 4.31
C LEU A 131 5.82 -19.47 2.97
N ILE A 132 6.55 -20.53 2.59
CA ILE A 132 7.25 -20.60 1.31
C ILE A 132 6.24 -20.63 0.14
N ASP A 133 5.18 -21.42 0.24
CA ASP A 133 4.13 -21.48 -0.79
C ASP A 133 3.33 -20.17 -0.88
N LEU A 134 3.15 -19.45 0.23
CA LEU A 134 2.53 -18.12 0.25
C LEU A 134 3.42 -17.08 -0.46
N ILE A 135 4.73 -17.14 -0.24
CA ILE A 135 5.72 -16.26 -0.91
C ILE A 135 5.80 -16.60 -2.41
N LEU A 136 5.81 -17.87 -2.79
CA LEU A 136 5.90 -18.32 -4.18
C LEU A 136 4.61 -18.15 -4.99
N LYS A 137 3.45 -17.98 -4.35
CA LYS A 137 2.18 -17.61 -5.03
C LYS A 137 2.14 -16.17 -5.53
N PHE A 138 3.05 -15.30 -5.07
CA PHE A 138 3.19 -13.95 -5.62
C PHE A 138 3.90 -14.01 -6.97
N LYS A 139 3.16 -14.36 -8.03
CA LYS A 139 3.57 -13.98 -9.39
C LYS A 139 3.51 -12.45 -9.48
N PRO A 140 4.55 -11.77 -9.99
CA PRO A 140 4.48 -10.34 -10.26
C PRO A 140 3.44 -10.15 -11.35
N ARG A 141 2.25 -9.74 -10.96
CA ARG A 141 1.22 -9.26 -11.85
C ARG A 141 1.29 -7.74 -11.76
N THR A 142 1.56 -7.10 -12.87
CA THR A 142 1.43 -5.64 -12.96
C THR A 142 -0.05 -5.36 -13.02
N ASP A 143 -0.64 -5.02 -11.89
CA ASP A 143 -2.04 -4.62 -11.79
C ASP A 143 -2.12 -3.11 -11.54
N VAL A 144 -3.25 -2.52 -11.91
CA VAL A 144 -3.54 -1.11 -11.72
C VAL A 144 -4.37 -0.96 -10.45
N TYR A 145 -3.90 -0.11 -9.54
CA TYR A 145 -4.53 0.18 -8.26
C TYR A 145 -4.91 1.65 -8.17
N LEU A 146 -5.97 1.94 -7.43
CA LEU A 146 -6.51 3.28 -7.28
C LEU A 146 -6.39 3.74 -5.83
N PHE A 147 -5.93 4.97 -5.65
CA PHE A 147 -5.89 5.62 -4.35
C PHE A 147 -6.44 7.04 -4.43
N GLY A 148 -7.50 7.30 -3.67
CA GLY A 148 -8.08 8.64 -3.48
C GLY A 148 -7.72 9.18 -2.09
N ARG A 149 -7.14 10.37 -2.02
CA ARG A 149 -6.76 10.98 -0.74
C ARG A 149 -7.82 11.97 -0.24
N THR A 150 -8.48 11.63 0.87
CA THR A 150 -9.18 12.61 1.73
C THR A 150 -8.37 12.87 2.98
N LEU A 151 -7.74 14.06 3.09
CA LEU A 151 -7.38 14.61 4.39
C LEU A 151 -8.67 15.00 5.13
N VAL A 152 -8.94 14.35 6.25
CA VAL A 152 -9.69 14.92 7.37
C VAL A 152 -8.61 15.44 8.33
N GLU A 153 -8.45 16.76 8.41
CA GLU A 153 -7.67 17.33 9.51
C GLU A 153 -8.42 17.09 10.83
N LYS A 154 -7.63 16.88 11.89
CA LYS A 154 -8.07 16.60 13.27
C LYS A 154 -9.04 17.65 13.81
#